data_AF-A0A923J7P2-F1
#
_entry.id   AF-A0A923J7P2-F1
#
_cell.length_a   1.000
_cell.length_b   1.000
_cell.length_c   1.000
_cell.angle_alpha   90.00
_cell.angle_beta   90.00
_cell.angle_gamma   90.00
#
_symmetry.space_group_name_H-M   'P 1'
#
loop_
_entity.id
_entity.type
_entity.pdbx_description
1 polymer ?
#
loop_
_entity_poly.entity_id
_entity_poly.type
_entity_poly.pdbx_seq_one_letter_code
_entity_poly.pdbx_strand_id
1 'polypeptide(L)'
;MNQQRREPFYAGGSGCGAMVSGSGGPPSRCTGGATYAGLVMFATERRQEVWLSFACEQHVDRLDAPRRMLPRDQAVRDERRRNEQAARSARPYTQPKPLALGREARELHAKALRWAAAHTEAEEGLVP
;
A
#
# COMPACT_ATOMS: atom_id res chain seq x y z
N MET A 1 0.02 11.54 -20.19
CA MET A 1 0.17 11.16 -18.77
C MET A 1 1.13 9.99 -18.69
N ASN A 2 2.36 10.25 -18.24
CA ASN A 2 3.48 9.31 -18.27
C ASN A 2 3.25 8.18 -17.25
N GLN A 3 2.92 6.98 -17.73
CA GLN A 3 3.06 5.74 -16.96
C GLN A 3 4.55 5.47 -16.77
N GLN A 4 5.23 6.27 -15.94
CA GLN A 4 6.58 5.94 -15.48
C GLN A 4 6.52 4.56 -14.86
N ARG A 5 7.40 3.66 -15.34
CA ARG A 5 7.62 2.32 -14.80
C ARG A 5 7.97 2.41 -13.33
N ARG A 6 6.96 2.47 -12.45
CA ARG A 6 7.16 2.35 -11.01
C ARG A 6 7.64 0.92 -10.76
N GLU A 7 8.77 0.79 -10.07
CA GLU A 7 9.21 -0.50 -9.52
C GLU A 7 8.04 -1.22 -8.85
N PRO A 8 7.95 -2.56 -8.95
CA PRO A 8 6.79 -3.29 -8.45
C PRO A 8 6.58 -3.01 -6.95
N PHE A 9 5.40 -2.50 -6.60
CA PHE A 9 5.01 -2.29 -5.21
C PHE A 9 4.15 -3.48 -4.77
N TYR A 10 4.60 -4.25 -3.79
CA TYR A 10 3.91 -5.45 -3.32
C TYR A 10 2.70 -5.06 -2.46
N ALA A 11 1.51 -5.05 -3.05
CA ALA A 11 0.29 -4.94 -2.26
C ALA A 11 0.01 -6.23 -1.48
N GLY A 12 -0.71 -6.09 -0.37
CA GLY A 12 -1.02 -7.22 0.51
C GLY A 12 0.13 -7.65 1.43
N GLY A 13 1.33 -7.09 1.29
CA GLY A 13 2.46 -7.35 2.18
C GLY A 13 2.33 -6.70 3.57
N SER A 14 3.14 -7.17 4.52
CA SER A 14 3.22 -6.65 5.90
C SER A 14 4.26 -5.53 6.13
N GLY A 15 5.16 -5.33 5.18
CA GLY A 15 6.22 -4.32 5.23
C GLY A 15 5.95 -3.10 4.35
N CYS A 16 6.97 -2.26 4.18
CA CYS A 16 6.95 -1.29 3.09
C CYS A 16 6.87 -2.05 1.77
N GLY A 17 5.81 -1.79 0.99
CA GLY A 17 5.58 -2.50 -0.27
C GLY A 17 6.60 -2.17 -1.38
N ALA A 18 7.46 -1.18 -1.17
CA ALA A 18 8.44 -0.75 -2.17
C ALA A 18 9.51 -1.83 -2.41
N MET A 19 9.83 -2.03 -3.68
CA MET A 19 11.05 -2.72 -4.10
C MET A 19 12.13 -1.69 -4.33
N VAL A 20 13.33 -2.00 -3.85
CA VAL A 20 14.53 -1.19 -4.03
C VAL A 20 15.51 -1.97 -4.89
N SER A 21 15.92 -1.38 -6.01
CA SER A 21 16.97 -1.92 -6.87
C SER A 21 18.34 -1.48 -6.35
N GLY A 22 19.20 -2.43 -5.98
CA GLY A 22 20.59 -2.15 -5.62
C GLY A 22 21.48 -1.98 -6.86
N SER A 23 22.66 -1.38 -6.70
CA SER A 23 23.64 -1.07 -7.76
C SER A 23 24.36 -2.30 -8.38
N GLY A 24 23.73 -3.48 -8.36
CA GLY A 24 24.30 -4.71 -8.94
C GLY A 24 23.66 -6.03 -8.46
N GLY A 25 22.60 -5.97 -7.65
CA GLY A 25 21.90 -7.15 -7.13
C GLY A 25 20.44 -7.23 -7.58
N PRO A 26 19.76 -8.38 -7.39
CA PRO A 26 18.34 -8.48 -7.67
C PRO A 26 17.54 -7.48 -6.82
N PRO A 27 16.41 -6.96 -7.33
CA PRO A 27 15.53 -6.10 -6.55
C PRO A 27 15.18 -6.75 -5.20
N SER A 28 15.23 -5.97 -4.12
CA SER A 28 14.90 -6.44 -2.77
C SER A 28 13.77 -5.62 -2.18
N ARG A 29 13.07 -6.15 -1.17
CA ARG A 29 12.02 -5.40 -0.47
C ARG A 29 12.65 -4.36 0.44
N CYS A 30 12.07 -3.17 0.48
CA CYS A 30 12.42 -2.16 1.47
C CYS A 30 12.25 -2.73 2.89
N THR A 31 13.28 -2.57 3.72
CA THR A 31 13.29 -3.00 5.13
C THR A 31 12.84 -1.91 6.10
N GLY A 32 12.54 -0.72 5.60
CA GLY A 32 12.07 0.42 6.40
C GLY A 32 10.77 0.10 7.14
N GLY A 33 10.69 0.55 8.39
CA GLY A 33 9.49 0.39 9.22
C GLY A 33 8.28 1.08 8.59
N ALA A 34 7.23 0.33 8.31
CA ALA A 34 6.00 0.93 7.79
C ALA A 34 5.30 1.77 8.87
N THR A 35 5.06 3.03 8.55
CA THR A 35 4.42 4.03 9.43
C THR A 35 3.23 4.72 8.77
N TYR A 36 3.05 4.51 7.46
CA TYR A 36 1.94 5.01 6.67
C TYR A 36 1.11 3.86 6.10
N ALA A 37 -0.19 4.10 6.00
CA ALA A 37 -1.14 3.26 5.30
C ALA A 37 -1.82 4.07 4.20
N GLY A 38 -2.16 3.41 3.11
CA GLY A 38 -2.81 4.02 1.95
C GLY A 38 -3.28 2.95 0.99
N LEU A 39 -3.69 3.37 -0.20
CA LEU A 39 -4.19 2.49 -1.23
C LEU A 39 -3.16 2.26 -2.32
N VAL A 40 -3.25 1.11 -2.96
CA VAL A 40 -2.60 0.83 -4.24
C VAL A 40 -3.66 0.28 -5.18
N MET A 41 -3.81 0.92 -6.33
CA MET A 41 -4.68 0.47 -7.40
C MET A 41 -3.90 -0.38 -8.41
N PHE A 42 -4.32 -1.62 -8.62
CA PHE A 42 -3.89 -2.43 -9.75
C PHE A 42 -4.97 -2.43 -10.82
N ALA A 43 -4.67 -1.76 -11.93
CA ALA A 43 -5.57 -1.61 -13.06
C ALA A 43 -4.95 -2.21 -14.32
N THR A 44 -5.52 -3.31 -14.78
CA THR A 44 -5.28 -3.89 -16.12
C THR A 44 -6.60 -3.93 -16.88
N GLU A 45 -6.57 -4.20 -18.19
CA GLU A 45 -7.79 -4.33 -19.01
C GLU A 45 -8.78 -5.36 -18.44
N ARG A 46 -8.29 -6.39 -17.76
CA ARG A 46 -9.11 -7.51 -17.25
C ARG A 46 -9.36 -7.48 -15.75
N ARG A 47 -8.60 -6.69 -15.00
CA ARG A 47 -8.59 -6.75 -13.52
C ARG A 47 -8.37 -5.37 -12.94
N GLN A 48 -9.28 -4.98 -12.05
CA GLN A 48 -9.24 -3.72 -11.32
C GLN A 48 -9.35 -4.07 -9.85
N GLU A 49 -8.33 -3.73 -9.06
CA GLU A 49 -8.29 -4.05 -7.63
C GLU A 49 -7.70 -2.90 -6.86
N VAL A 50 -8.25 -2.65 -5.69
CA VAL A 50 -7.68 -1.70 -4.75
C VAL A 50 -7.30 -2.42 -3.47
N TRP A 51 -6.09 -2.16 -3.01
CA TRP A 51 -5.49 -2.85 -1.89
C TRP A 51 -5.12 -1.84 -0.80
N LEU A 52 -5.35 -2.22 0.46
CA LEU A 52 -4.67 -1.56 1.57
C LEU A 52 -3.19 -1.95 1.52
N SER A 53 -2.31 -0.97 1.53
CA SER A 53 -0.87 -1.18 1.56
C SER A 53 -0.17 -0.24 2.54
N PHE A 54 1.10 -0.54 2.81
CA PHE A 54 1.88 0.17 3.81
C PHE A 54 3.21 0.68 3.24
N ALA A 55 3.68 1.81 3.78
CA ALA A 55 4.94 2.42 3.39
C ALA A 55 5.68 2.97 4.60
N CYS A 56 7.02 3.01 4.50
CA CYS A 56 7.83 3.87 5.35
C CYS A 56 7.76 5.31 4.85
N GLU A 57 8.30 6.25 5.62
CA GLU A 57 8.31 7.68 5.30
C GLU A 57 8.99 7.99 3.95
N GLN A 58 10.03 7.25 3.57
CA GLN A 58 10.74 7.43 2.30
C GLN A 58 9.93 7.02 1.06
N HIS A 59 8.90 6.19 1.23
CA HIS A 59 8.12 5.63 0.11
C HIS A 59 6.62 5.94 0.24
N VAL A 60 6.26 6.91 1.08
CA VAL A 60 4.87 7.30 1.30
C VAL A 60 4.20 7.82 0.03
N ASP A 61 4.97 8.45 -0.85
CA ASP A 61 4.59 8.95 -2.18
C ASP A 61 4.14 7.84 -3.15
N ARG A 62 4.47 6.58 -2.84
CA ARG A 62 4.07 5.41 -3.62
C ARG A 62 2.64 4.95 -3.30
N LEU A 63 2.04 5.45 -2.22
CA LEU A 63 0.66 5.15 -1.85
C LEU A 63 -0.28 6.23 -2.38
N ASP A 64 -1.48 5.81 -2.77
CA ASP A 64 -2.60 6.70 -3.04
C ASP A 64 -3.33 7.01 -1.73
N ALA A 65 -3.69 8.28 -1.52
CA ALA A 65 -4.31 8.75 -0.28
C ALA A 65 -3.55 8.28 0.99
N PRO A 66 -2.24 8.55 1.10
CA PRO A 66 -1.46 8.13 2.25
C PRO A 66 -1.90 8.87 3.50
N ARG A 67 -1.86 8.17 4.63
CA ARG A 67 -2.03 8.74 5.97
C ARG A 67 -1.18 7.99 6.99
N ARG A 68 -0.91 8.60 8.14
CA ARG A 68 -0.26 7.90 9.26
C ARG A 68 -1.10 6.65 9.63
N MET A 69 -0.40 5.57 9.98
CA MET A 69 -1.05 4.32 10.37
C MET A 69 -1.89 4.52 11.62
N LEU A 70 -3.11 3.99 11.58
CA LEU A 70 -4.01 3.90 12.72
C LEU A 70 -3.88 2.52 13.39
N PRO A 71 -4.37 2.35 14.63
CA PRO A 71 -4.31 1.05 15.32
C PRO A 71 -4.91 -0.11 14.51
N ARG A 72 -6.00 0.15 13.76
CA ARG A 72 -6.61 -0.85 12.86
C ARG A 72 -5.69 -1.28 11.71
N ASP A 73 -4.87 -0.37 11.20
CA ASP A 73 -3.93 -0.68 10.12
C ASP A 73 -2.78 -1.51 10.65
N GLN A 74 -2.32 -1.21 11.87
CA GLN A 74 -1.31 -1.99 12.57
C GLN A 74 -1.79 -3.43 12.79
N ALA A 75 -3.05 -3.63 13.19
CA ALA A 75 -3.64 -4.96 13.32
C ALA A 75 -3.63 -5.75 12.00
N VAL A 76 -4.04 -5.12 10.89
CA VAL A 76 -4.01 -5.75 9.55
C VAL A 76 -2.58 -6.07 9.12
N ARG A 77 -1.63 -5.16 9.38
CA ARG A 77 -0.20 -5.37 9.10
C ARG A 77 0.34 -6.57 9.88
N ASP A 78 0.02 -6.67 11.17
CA ASP A 78 0.45 -7.76 12.03
C ASP A 78 -0.16 -9.10 11.62
N GLU A 79 -1.43 -9.11 11.20
CA GLU A 79 -2.05 -10.29 10.62
C GLU A 79 -1.34 -10.75 9.35
N ARG A 80 -1.06 -9.84 8.42
CA ARG A 80 -0.29 -10.16 7.20
C ARG A 80 1.08 -10.71 7.52
N ARG A 81 1.77 -10.14 8.53
CA ARG A 81 3.07 -10.65 8.99
C ARG A 81 2.97 -12.08 9.51
N ARG A 82 1.95 -12.40 10.30
CA ARG A 82 1.69 -13.77 10.77
C ARG A 82 1.41 -14.71 9.59
N ASN A 83 0.61 -14.28 8.62
CA ASN A 83 0.28 -15.08 7.43
C ASN A 83 1.52 -15.32 6.55
N GLU A 84 2.38 -14.33 6.36
CA GLU A 84 3.65 -14.47 5.64
C GLU A 84 4.58 -15.48 6.34
N GLN A 85 4.65 -15.45 7.68
CA GLN A 85 5.42 -16.42 8.46
C GLN A 85 4.85 -17.84 8.34
N ALA A 86 3.53 -17.98 8.41
CA ALA A 86 2.84 -19.26 8.22
C ALA A 86 3.07 -19.83 6.81
N ALA A 87 2.95 -18.99 5.78
CA ALA A 87 3.21 -19.36 4.39
C ALA A 87 4.65 -19.88 4.19
N ARG A 88 5.65 -19.22 4.78
CA ARG A 88 7.06 -19.68 4.75
C ARG A 88 7.28 -21.01 5.47
N SER A 89 6.44 -21.32 6.45
CA SER A 89 6.51 -22.54 7.24
C SER A 89 5.62 -23.67 6.68
N ALA A 90 5.11 -23.52 5.46
CA ALA A 90 4.13 -24.43 4.83
C ALA A 90 2.88 -24.70 5.69
N ARG A 91 2.54 -23.78 6.59
CA ARG A 91 1.32 -23.85 7.41
C ARG A 91 0.15 -23.22 6.67
N PRO A 92 -1.09 -23.67 6.91
CA PRO A 92 -2.28 -22.99 6.42
C PRO A 92 -2.27 -21.52 6.83
N TYR A 93 -2.64 -20.64 5.89
CA TYR A 93 -2.69 -19.20 6.11
C TYR A 93 -3.81 -18.58 5.27
N THR A 94 -4.33 -17.43 5.71
CA THR A 94 -5.30 -16.66 4.93
C THR A 94 -4.55 -15.73 4.00
N GLN A 95 -4.77 -15.86 2.69
CA GLN A 95 -4.20 -14.93 1.73
C GLN A 95 -4.82 -13.54 1.89
N PRO A 96 -3.99 -12.46 1.87
CA PRO A 96 -4.50 -11.10 1.79
C PRO A 96 -5.41 -10.94 0.57
N LYS A 97 -6.54 -10.25 0.76
CA LYS A 97 -7.50 -9.96 -0.30
C LYS A 97 -7.53 -8.46 -0.62
N PRO A 98 -7.87 -8.07 -1.85
CA PRO A 98 -8.14 -6.67 -2.16
C PRO A 98 -9.33 -6.18 -1.34
N LEU A 99 -9.37 -4.87 -1.08
CA LEU A 99 -10.50 -4.24 -0.41
C LEU A 99 -11.75 -4.23 -1.29
N ALA A 100 -11.56 -4.06 -2.59
CA ALA A 100 -12.63 -4.07 -3.58
C ALA A 100 -12.10 -4.48 -4.95
N LEU A 101 -13.02 -4.88 -5.84
CA LEU A 101 -12.75 -5.34 -7.20
C LEU A 101 -13.55 -4.54 -8.23
N GLY A 102 -13.11 -4.53 -9.49
CA GLY A 102 -13.87 -4.05 -10.63
C GLY A 102 -14.28 -2.58 -10.53
N ARG A 103 -15.59 -2.32 -10.66
CA ARG A 103 -16.16 -0.98 -10.53
C ARG A 103 -16.03 -0.42 -9.12
N GLU A 104 -16.27 -1.25 -8.11
CA GLU A 104 -16.18 -0.85 -6.70
C GLU A 104 -14.75 -0.42 -6.34
N ALA A 105 -13.73 -1.12 -6.86
CA ALA A 105 -12.34 -0.73 -6.69
C ALA A 105 -12.07 0.71 -7.18
N ARG A 106 -12.56 1.04 -8.37
CA ARG A 106 -12.41 2.37 -8.98
C ARG A 106 -13.15 3.44 -8.18
N GLU A 107 -14.37 3.15 -7.74
CA GLU A 107 -15.18 4.09 -6.95
C GLU A 107 -14.55 4.35 -5.58
N LEU A 108 -14.06 3.30 -4.90
CA LEU A 108 -13.37 3.41 -3.62
C LEU A 108 -12.06 4.20 -3.77
N HIS A 109 -11.26 3.90 -4.78
CA HIS A 109 -10.00 4.62 -5.06
C HIS A 109 -10.26 6.10 -5.34
N ALA A 110 -11.20 6.42 -6.23
CA ALA A 110 -11.56 7.80 -6.54
C ALA A 110 -12.11 8.55 -5.31
N LYS A 111 -12.91 7.89 -4.47
CA LYS A 111 -13.42 8.46 -3.21
C LYS A 111 -12.28 8.76 -2.24
N ALA A 112 -11.32 7.84 -2.10
CA ALA A 112 -10.17 8.03 -1.23
C ALA A 112 -9.28 9.19 -1.69
N LEU A 113 -9.03 9.31 -3.00
CA LEU A 113 -8.27 10.44 -3.56
C LEU A 113 -8.97 11.79 -3.32
N ARG A 114 -10.29 11.86 -3.53
CA ARG A 114 -11.06 13.08 -3.23
C ARG A 114 -11.01 13.44 -1.75
N TRP A 115 -11.15 12.44 -0.87
CA TRP A 115 -11.07 12.66 0.57
C TRP A 115 -9.69 13.18 0.97
N ALA A 116 -8.61 12.56 0.46
CA ALA A 116 -7.24 12.99 0.75
C ALA A 116 -6.98 14.42 0.27
N ALA A 117 -7.35 14.76 -0.97
CA ALA A 117 -7.20 16.11 -1.49
C ALA A 117 -7.88 17.16 -0.61
N ALA A 118 -9.09 16.88 -0.13
CA ALA A 118 -9.82 17.79 0.76
C ALA A 118 -9.23 17.93 2.18
N HIS A 119 -8.37 16.99 2.60
CA HIS A 119 -7.80 16.98 3.96
C HIS A 119 -6.29 17.29 3.98
N THR A 120 -5.59 17.23 2.85
CA THR A 120 -4.24 17.77 2.71
C THR A 120 -4.24 19.30 2.85
N GLU A 121 -5.25 19.98 2.27
CA GLU A 121 -5.42 21.44 2.40
C GLU A 121 -5.68 21.90 3.84
N ALA A 122 -6.24 21.03 4.70
CA ALA A 122 -6.54 21.35 6.09
C ALA A 122 -5.30 21.24 7.01
N GLU A 123 -4.31 20.40 6.66
CA GLU A 123 -3.08 20.25 7.43
C GLU A 123 -2.01 21.31 7.05
N GLU A 124 -1.99 21.80 5.81
CA GLU A 124 -1.11 22.91 5.40
C GLU A 124 -1.56 24.29 5.92
N GLY A 125 -2.84 24.43 6.31
CA GLY A 125 -3.38 25.64 6.94
C GLY A 125 -3.13 25.75 8.46
N LEU A 126 -2.45 24.77 9.06
CA LEU A 126 -2.15 24.71 10.48
C LEU A 126 -0.63 24.74 10.74
N VAL A 127 0.07 25.67 10.10
CA VAL A 127 1.45 26.04 10.45
C VAL A 127 1.39 27.34 11.26
N PRO A 128 1.70 27.34 12.57
CA PRO A 128 1.89 28.58 13.34
C PRO A 128 3.13 29.36 12.89
#